data_AF-A0A271LVK0-F1
#
_entry.id   AF-A0A271LVK0-F1
#
_cell.length_a   1.000
_cell.length_b   1.000
_cell.length_c   1.000
_cell.angle_alpha   90.00
_cell.angle_beta   90.00
_cell.angle_gamma   90.00
#
_symmetry.space_group_name_H-M   'P 1'
#
loop_
_entity.id
_entity.type
_entity.pdbx_description
1 polymer ?
#
loop_
_entity_poly.entity_id
_entity_poly.type
_entity_poly.pdbx_seq_one_letter_code
_entity_poly.pdbx_strand_id
1 'polypeptide(L)'
;MLDGSNRPLCAIFALVTAEWFRREADTLWRRWQDVGVVPEEVSKIERNEIARAGLDWWELKLIVNEGPRRTRNEYLMTLARNGGLPSTLLVGERANAVRSYFENVMADSLALGWPSSHADYLSIAIRHAEGLPTSYQEDSIFALAAELIAGLIECRRALPRDQLNNNPAGWLDAQAKGWRDRLPIHLPEDQAACSRLFNDLLTVAPKARGGGIGLRRLLAQHPGGKWIEGFVVQADGPLRFDALADEQEGRFRAYFAGGAARLTSREFALVYRSETDSKGKFEVTSQALGRPGFVGPLPFSDAIAVTLSREGNTLPAVCWPGGRTAASACHVLRQTEREDRLELIGTGSVRSTLENLFVWVSEGTRVLGHDDGVAELMWQHDSRALWRVEGMALVETGEGERYRVQAGASSDEERRLDLETIYLPSLSLDDGSIQPVAAPLLVRTNGSAGTPRLRILRDGREVHARQALEGPNPAGRAKTHVPPRLRCALRC
;
A
#
# COMPACT_ATOMS: atom_id res chain seq x y z
N MET A 1 -39.54 -34.94 21.54
CA MET A 1 -39.79 -33.89 20.54
C MET A 1 -38.73 -32.82 20.75
N LEU A 2 -38.25 -32.14 19.70
CA LEU A 2 -37.27 -31.06 19.85
C LEU A 2 -37.99 -29.88 20.53
N ASP A 3 -37.80 -29.71 21.84
CA ASP A 3 -38.45 -28.66 22.63
C ASP A 3 -37.42 -27.92 23.48
N GLY A 4 -37.70 -26.66 23.82
CA GLY A 4 -36.79 -25.80 24.59
C GLY A 4 -36.59 -26.22 26.06
N SER A 5 -37.37 -27.20 26.54
CA SER A 5 -37.26 -27.74 27.90
C SER A 5 -36.27 -28.90 27.99
N ASN A 6 -36.05 -29.61 26.89
CA ASN A 6 -35.08 -30.69 26.75
C ASN A 6 -33.69 -30.13 26.46
N ARG A 7 -33.05 -29.59 27.50
CA ARG A 7 -31.75 -28.92 27.40
C ARG A 7 -30.64 -29.75 26.73
N PRO A 8 -30.48 -31.07 27.00
CA PRO A 8 -29.49 -31.89 26.29
C PRO A 8 -29.72 -31.92 24.78
N LEU A 9 -30.99 -32.04 24.36
CA LEU A 9 -31.34 -32.07 22.94
C LEU A 9 -31.12 -30.70 22.27
N CYS A 10 -31.36 -29.59 23.00
CA CYS A 10 -31.02 -28.24 22.55
C CYS A 10 -29.49 -28.05 22.41
N ALA A 11 -28.70 -28.62 23.31
CA ALA A 11 -27.23 -28.58 23.23
C ALA A 11 -26.72 -29.34 22.00
N ILE A 12 -27.28 -30.53 21.73
CA ILE A 12 -27.00 -31.30 20.50
C ILE A 12 -27.40 -30.50 19.26
N PHE A 13 -28.58 -29.86 19.28
CA PHE A 13 -29.03 -29.02 18.17
C PHE A 13 -28.05 -27.88 17.86
N ALA A 14 -27.58 -27.16 18.89
CA ALA A 14 -26.59 -26.10 18.73
C ALA A 14 -25.28 -26.62 18.13
N LEU A 15 -24.78 -27.76 18.63
CA LEU A 15 -23.56 -28.40 18.13
C LEU A 15 -23.70 -28.84 16.67
N VAL A 16 -24.79 -29.55 16.35
CA VAL A 16 -25.05 -30.06 14.99
C VAL A 16 -25.24 -28.90 14.01
N THR A 17 -25.90 -27.81 14.43
CA THR A 17 -26.06 -26.60 13.61
C THR A 17 -24.72 -25.90 13.36
N ALA A 18 -23.88 -25.77 14.39
CA ALA A 18 -22.53 -25.21 14.25
C ALA A 18 -21.66 -26.06 13.32
N GLU A 19 -21.70 -27.38 13.45
CA GLU A 19 -21.03 -28.32 12.55
C GLU A 19 -21.56 -28.26 11.12
N TRP A 20 -22.87 -28.12 10.94
CA TRP A 20 -23.47 -27.94 9.62
C TRP A 20 -22.93 -26.66 8.96
N PHE A 21 -22.85 -25.54 9.68
CA PHE A 21 -22.23 -24.32 9.14
C PHE A 21 -20.77 -24.53 8.76
N ARG A 22 -20.00 -25.29 9.54
CA ARG A 22 -18.60 -25.60 9.25
C ARG A 22 -18.44 -26.43 7.97
N ARG A 23 -19.34 -27.38 7.72
CA ARG A 23 -19.18 -28.42 6.69
C ARG A 23 -19.94 -28.14 5.39
N GLU A 24 -21.15 -27.60 5.48
CA GLU A 24 -22.13 -27.61 4.39
C GLU A 24 -22.50 -26.22 3.89
N ALA A 25 -22.19 -25.14 4.63
CA ALA A 25 -22.64 -23.80 4.27
C ALA A 25 -21.93 -23.26 3.03
N ASP A 26 -22.64 -23.10 1.92
CA ASP A 26 -22.13 -22.59 0.65
C ASP A 26 -22.19 -21.04 0.54
N THR A 27 -22.85 -20.39 1.50
CA THR A 27 -22.92 -18.93 1.59
C THR A 27 -22.78 -18.44 3.03
N LEU A 28 -22.42 -17.17 3.17
CA LEU A 28 -22.37 -16.47 4.46
C LEU A 28 -23.75 -15.94 4.90
N TRP A 29 -24.79 -16.13 4.07
CA TRP A 29 -26.16 -15.74 4.39
C TRP A 29 -26.76 -16.75 5.36
N ARG A 30 -27.42 -16.25 6.41
CA ARG A 30 -27.89 -17.07 7.53
C ARG A 30 -29.41 -17.04 7.59
N ARG A 31 -30.05 -18.04 7.01
CA ARG A 31 -31.50 -18.26 7.12
C ARG A 31 -31.77 -19.65 7.66
N TRP A 32 -32.73 -19.75 8.58
CA TRP A 32 -33.10 -21.02 9.21
C TRP A 32 -33.57 -22.09 8.21
N GLN A 33 -34.10 -21.67 7.07
CA GLN A 33 -34.55 -22.56 5.99
C GLN A 33 -33.40 -23.19 5.19
N ASP A 34 -32.20 -22.59 5.25
CA ASP A 34 -31.04 -23.09 4.50
C ASP A 34 -30.27 -24.15 5.30
N VAL A 35 -30.51 -24.24 6.62
CA VAL A 35 -29.80 -25.16 7.53
C VAL A 35 -30.42 -26.56 7.44
N GLY A 36 -29.78 -27.47 6.71
CA GLY A 36 -30.32 -28.81 6.40
C GLY A 36 -30.50 -29.76 7.58
N VAL A 37 -30.04 -29.39 8.78
CA VAL A 37 -30.21 -30.18 10.02
C VAL A 37 -31.40 -29.73 10.88
N VAL A 38 -32.15 -28.72 10.43
CA VAL A 38 -33.31 -28.19 11.17
C VAL A 38 -34.59 -28.76 10.60
N PRO A 39 -35.41 -29.49 11.38
CA PRO A 39 -36.69 -30.01 10.90
C PRO A 39 -37.62 -28.88 10.44
N GLU A 40 -38.29 -29.07 9.30
CA GLU A 40 -39.15 -28.04 8.70
C GLU A 40 -40.35 -27.70 9.60
N GLU A 41 -40.83 -28.68 10.37
CA GLU A 41 -42.00 -28.58 11.24
C GLU A 41 -41.80 -27.66 12.43
N VAL A 42 -40.54 -27.38 12.81
CA VAL A 42 -40.22 -26.49 13.92
C VAL A 42 -40.38 -25.04 13.46
N SER A 43 -41.21 -24.26 14.14
CA SER A 43 -41.42 -22.85 13.82
C SER A 43 -40.16 -22.01 14.07
N LYS A 44 -40.09 -20.83 13.46
CA LYS A 44 -38.97 -19.90 13.68
C LYS A 44 -38.80 -19.50 15.16
N ILE A 45 -39.89 -19.38 15.90
CA ILE A 45 -39.85 -19.02 17.33
C ILE A 45 -39.23 -20.16 18.13
N GLU A 46 -39.70 -21.39 17.92
CA GLU A 46 -39.15 -22.59 18.57
C GLU A 46 -37.67 -22.79 18.22
N ARG A 47 -37.28 -22.59 16.94
CA ARG A 47 -35.86 -22.64 16.53
C ARG A 47 -34.99 -21.67 17.33
N ASN A 48 -35.48 -20.44 17.56
CA ASN A 48 -34.73 -19.45 18.34
C ASN A 48 -34.65 -19.83 19.83
N GLU A 49 -35.72 -20.38 20.41
CA GLU A 49 -35.72 -20.83 21.80
C GLU A 49 -34.78 -22.01 22.03
N ILE A 50 -34.80 -22.99 21.12
CA ILE A 50 -33.93 -24.17 21.14
C ILE A 50 -32.47 -23.74 20.94
N ALA A 51 -32.20 -22.84 19.99
CA ALA A 51 -30.87 -22.27 19.79
C ALA A 51 -30.39 -21.54 21.04
N ARG A 52 -31.24 -20.75 21.70
CA ARG A 52 -30.89 -20.06 22.95
C ARG A 52 -30.54 -21.04 24.06
N ALA A 53 -31.39 -22.04 24.29
CA ALA A 53 -31.16 -23.05 25.33
C ALA A 53 -29.88 -23.86 25.07
N GLY A 54 -29.57 -24.14 23.79
CA GLY A 54 -28.32 -24.78 23.39
C GLY A 54 -27.10 -23.89 23.61
N LEU A 55 -27.16 -22.60 23.24
CA LEU A 55 -26.09 -21.64 23.50
C LEU A 55 -25.82 -21.48 25.00
N ASP A 56 -26.87 -21.35 25.81
CA ASP A 56 -26.78 -21.22 27.26
C ASP A 56 -26.14 -22.48 27.90
N TRP A 57 -26.43 -23.68 27.38
CA TRP A 57 -25.81 -24.93 27.84
C TRP A 57 -24.29 -24.95 27.63
N TRP A 58 -23.82 -24.44 26.49
CA TRP A 58 -22.41 -24.35 26.15
C TRP A 58 -21.73 -23.08 26.70
N GLU A 59 -22.44 -22.29 27.51
CA GLU A 59 -21.99 -21.01 28.05
C GLU A 59 -21.55 -20.01 26.96
N LEU A 60 -22.16 -20.10 25.78
CA LEU A 60 -21.84 -19.25 24.63
C LEU A 60 -22.66 -17.96 24.68
N LYS A 61 -21.97 -16.82 24.72
CA LYS A 61 -22.62 -15.51 24.71
C LYS A 61 -23.31 -15.27 23.37
N LEU A 62 -24.63 -15.10 23.40
CA LEU A 62 -25.44 -14.72 22.24
C LEU A 62 -24.98 -13.37 21.68
N ILE A 63 -24.71 -13.32 20.38
CA ILE A 63 -24.45 -12.08 19.67
C ILE A 63 -25.76 -11.30 19.54
N VAL A 64 -25.70 -10.04 19.95
CA VAL A 64 -26.82 -9.11 19.90
C VAL A 64 -26.39 -7.88 19.12
N ASN A 65 -27.10 -7.58 18.04
CA ASN A 65 -26.93 -6.35 17.27
C ASN A 65 -27.85 -5.27 17.84
N GLU A 66 -27.25 -4.27 18.47
CA GLU A 66 -27.96 -3.09 18.98
C GLU A 66 -28.05 -2.03 17.88
N GLY A 67 -29.19 -1.97 17.21
CA GLY A 67 -29.48 -0.92 16.23
C GLY A 67 -30.25 0.25 16.86
N PRO A 68 -30.22 1.44 16.24
CA PRO A 68 -30.89 2.64 16.76
C PRO A 68 -32.43 2.52 16.85
N ARG A 69 -33.03 1.46 16.29
CA ARG A 69 -34.49 1.23 16.32
C ARG A 69 -34.89 -0.09 16.97
N ARG A 70 -34.02 -1.11 16.98
CA ARG A 70 -34.28 -2.43 17.55
C ARG A 70 -33.00 -3.17 17.90
N THR A 71 -33.06 -3.90 18.99
CA THR A 71 -32.10 -4.95 19.38
C THR A 71 -32.46 -6.25 18.65
N ARG A 72 -31.50 -6.85 17.94
CA ARG A 72 -31.69 -8.11 17.22
C ARG A 72 -30.77 -9.19 17.76
N ASN A 73 -31.35 -10.30 18.18
CA ASN A 73 -30.63 -11.50 18.57
C ASN A 73 -30.16 -12.27 17.32
N GLU A 74 -28.87 -12.57 17.23
CA GLU A 74 -28.27 -13.21 16.08
C GLU A 74 -27.91 -14.68 16.40
N TYR A 75 -28.92 -15.54 16.53
CA TYR A 75 -28.76 -16.95 16.88
C TYR A 75 -27.91 -17.72 15.88
N LEU A 76 -28.29 -17.68 14.59
CA LEU A 76 -27.55 -18.37 13.52
C LEU A 76 -26.14 -17.80 13.35
N MET A 77 -25.94 -16.51 13.60
CA MET A 77 -24.61 -15.91 13.61
C MET A 77 -23.74 -16.52 14.71
N THR A 78 -24.29 -16.61 15.92
CA THR A 78 -23.57 -17.14 17.07
C THR A 78 -23.21 -18.60 16.84
N LEU A 79 -24.14 -19.41 16.34
CA LEU A 79 -23.89 -20.82 16.01
C LEU A 79 -22.86 -20.97 14.88
N ALA A 80 -23.02 -20.22 13.78
CA ALA A 80 -22.07 -20.25 12.66
C ALA A 80 -20.66 -19.84 13.09
N ARG A 81 -20.53 -18.80 13.91
CA ARG A 81 -19.24 -18.34 14.46
C ARG A 81 -18.56 -19.43 15.28
N ASN A 82 -19.30 -20.13 16.13
CA ASN A 82 -18.75 -21.21 16.96
C ASN A 82 -18.47 -22.49 16.16
N GLY A 83 -19.07 -22.64 14.98
CA GLY A 83 -18.69 -23.66 13.99
C GLY A 83 -17.36 -23.35 13.28
N GLY A 84 -16.86 -22.12 13.33
CA GLY A 84 -15.65 -21.70 12.62
C GLY A 84 -15.91 -21.30 11.16
N LEU A 85 -14.87 -21.30 10.34
CA LEU A 85 -14.96 -20.95 8.92
C LEU A 85 -15.57 -22.12 8.12
N PRO A 86 -16.62 -21.88 7.31
CA PRO A 86 -17.16 -22.90 6.42
C PRO A 86 -16.12 -23.38 5.41
N SER A 87 -15.80 -24.67 5.42
CA SER A 87 -14.75 -25.25 4.55
C SER A 87 -15.14 -25.20 3.07
N THR A 88 -16.43 -25.33 2.78
CA THR A 88 -17.06 -25.13 1.47
C THR A 88 -16.81 -23.74 0.87
N LEU A 89 -16.73 -22.69 1.71
CA LEU A 89 -16.37 -21.35 1.23
C LEU A 89 -14.90 -21.22 0.87
N LEU A 90 -14.02 -22.01 1.50
CA LEU A 90 -12.61 -22.05 1.12
C LEU A 90 -12.40 -22.82 -0.18
N VAL A 91 -13.13 -23.92 -0.34
CA VAL A 91 -12.92 -24.93 -1.38
C VAL A 91 -13.78 -24.71 -2.65
N GLY A 92 -14.84 -23.90 -2.55
CA GLY A 92 -15.78 -23.65 -3.65
C GLY A 92 -15.16 -23.01 -4.90
N GLU A 93 -15.78 -23.25 -6.06
CA GLU A 93 -15.30 -22.77 -7.36
C GLU A 93 -15.40 -21.24 -7.55
N ARG A 94 -16.20 -20.56 -6.72
CA ARG A 94 -16.33 -19.10 -6.78
C ARG A 94 -15.29 -18.45 -5.87
N ALA A 95 -14.40 -17.66 -6.49
CA ALA A 95 -13.58 -16.69 -5.77
C ALA A 95 -14.49 -15.84 -4.87
N ASN A 96 -14.20 -15.85 -3.58
CA ASN A 96 -14.96 -15.13 -2.58
C ASN A 96 -14.02 -14.47 -1.58
N ALA A 97 -14.54 -13.51 -0.84
CA ALA A 97 -13.78 -12.68 0.08
C ALA A 97 -12.94 -13.49 1.09
N VAL A 98 -13.46 -14.64 1.54
CA VAL A 98 -12.75 -15.53 2.49
C VAL A 98 -11.51 -16.13 1.83
N ARG A 99 -11.65 -16.68 0.62
CA ARG A 99 -10.51 -17.23 -0.12
C ARG A 99 -9.44 -16.17 -0.41
N SER A 100 -9.85 -14.99 -0.89
CA SER A 100 -8.93 -13.88 -1.13
C SER A 100 -8.23 -13.39 0.14
N TYR A 101 -8.91 -13.44 1.30
CA TYR A 101 -8.28 -13.18 2.59
C TYR A 101 -7.11 -14.14 2.86
N PHE A 102 -7.31 -15.46 2.72
CA PHE A 102 -6.22 -16.43 2.94
C PHE A 102 -5.08 -16.30 1.94
N GLU A 103 -5.38 -16.04 0.66
CA GLU A 103 -4.36 -15.80 -0.37
C GLU A 103 -3.51 -14.56 -0.03
N ASN A 104 -4.13 -13.48 0.44
CA ASN A 104 -3.43 -12.26 0.86
C ASN A 104 -2.58 -12.46 2.12
N VAL A 105 -3.12 -13.17 3.13
CA VAL A 105 -2.36 -13.52 4.34
C VAL A 105 -1.19 -14.43 3.99
N MET A 106 -1.37 -15.41 3.10
CA MET A 106 -0.29 -16.27 2.59
C MET A 106 0.78 -15.45 1.86
N ALA A 107 0.38 -14.56 0.95
CA ALA A 107 1.30 -13.74 0.17
C ALA A 107 2.17 -12.83 1.05
N ASP A 108 1.57 -12.16 2.04
CA ASP A 108 2.29 -11.33 3.01
C ASP A 108 3.15 -12.17 3.96
N SER A 109 2.70 -13.36 4.36
CA SER A 109 3.43 -14.26 5.26
C SER A 109 4.65 -14.87 4.57
N LEU A 110 4.55 -15.23 3.29
CA LEU A 110 5.67 -15.67 2.47
C LEU A 110 6.72 -14.57 2.25
N ALA A 111 6.32 -13.29 2.41
CA ALA A 111 7.25 -12.18 2.36
C ALA A 111 8.05 -12.02 3.67
N LEU A 112 7.68 -12.70 4.76
CA LEU A 112 8.48 -12.72 5.99
C LEU A 112 9.79 -13.50 5.80
N GLY A 113 10.81 -13.15 6.59
CA GLY A 113 12.04 -13.93 6.66
C GLY A 113 11.84 -15.19 7.52
N TRP A 114 12.37 -16.34 7.09
CA TRP A 114 12.33 -17.55 7.90
C TRP A 114 13.48 -17.59 8.93
N PRO A 115 13.26 -18.03 10.18
CA PRO A 115 11.99 -18.42 10.77
C PRO A 115 11.13 -17.21 11.15
N SER A 116 9.81 -17.34 11.04
CA SER A 116 8.85 -16.38 11.58
C SER A 116 8.02 -17.04 12.69
N SER A 117 7.61 -16.25 13.67
CA SER A 117 6.82 -16.73 14.81
C SER A 117 5.33 -16.79 14.48
N HIS A 118 4.57 -17.56 15.26
CA HIS A 118 3.10 -17.56 15.16
C HIS A 118 2.52 -16.15 15.35
N ALA A 119 3.12 -15.32 16.21
CA ALA A 119 2.70 -13.94 16.42
C ALA A 119 2.84 -13.07 15.16
N ASP A 120 3.85 -13.32 14.32
CA ASP A 120 4.03 -12.60 13.06
C ASP A 120 2.88 -12.92 12.09
N TYR A 121 2.54 -14.19 11.93
CA TYR A 121 1.41 -14.62 11.09
C TYR A 121 0.07 -14.11 11.61
N LEU A 122 -0.14 -14.12 12.93
CA LEU A 122 -1.33 -13.55 13.56
C LEU A 122 -1.46 -12.05 13.29
N SER A 123 -0.36 -11.30 13.38
CA SER A 123 -0.36 -9.87 13.07
C SER A 123 -0.75 -9.57 11.61
N ILE A 124 -0.35 -10.45 10.67
CA ILE A 124 -0.73 -10.35 9.25
C ILE A 124 -2.21 -10.70 9.07
N ALA A 125 -2.69 -11.78 9.70
CA ALA A 125 -4.09 -12.17 9.68
C ALA A 125 -5.01 -11.02 10.16
N ILE A 126 -4.69 -10.40 11.29
CA ILE A 126 -5.43 -9.25 11.83
C ILE A 126 -5.40 -8.05 10.86
N ARG A 127 -4.27 -7.77 10.21
CA ARG A 127 -4.15 -6.66 9.23
C ARG A 127 -5.09 -6.82 8.04
N HIS A 128 -5.38 -8.06 7.65
CA HIS A 128 -6.29 -8.37 6.55
C HIS A 128 -7.75 -8.56 6.99
N ALA A 129 -8.09 -8.28 8.26
CA ALA A 129 -9.44 -8.49 8.81
C ALA A 129 -10.56 -7.85 7.96
N GLU A 130 -10.32 -6.69 7.36
CA GLU A 130 -11.30 -6.00 6.50
C GLU A 130 -11.68 -6.82 5.25
N GLY A 131 -10.83 -7.76 4.83
CA GLY A 131 -11.14 -8.72 3.75
C GLY A 131 -12.17 -9.78 4.15
N LEU A 132 -12.47 -9.93 5.44
CA LEU A 132 -13.52 -10.81 5.94
C LEU A 132 -14.80 -10.03 6.23
N PRO A 133 -15.98 -10.67 6.09
CA PRO A 133 -17.22 -10.11 6.60
C PRO A 133 -17.10 -9.81 8.10
N THR A 134 -17.69 -8.72 8.58
CA THR A 134 -17.64 -8.28 9.98
C THR A 134 -17.94 -9.39 10.99
N SER A 135 -18.82 -10.35 10.64
CA SER A 135 -19.14 -11.50 11.49
C SER A 135 -18.01 -12.50 11.74
N TYR A 136 -16.97 -12.46 10.91
CA TYR A 136 -15.81 -13.35 10.96
C TYR A 136 -14.51 -12.59 11.33
N GLN A 137 -14.62 -11.30 11.65
CA GLN A 137 -13.50 -10.48 12.13
C GLN A 137 -13.29 -10.71 13.64
N GLU A 138 -12.83 -11.91 14.00
CA GLU A 138 -12.73 -12.37 15.38
C GLU A 138 -11.36 -13.01 15.65
N ASP A 139 -10.85 -12.84 16.87
CA ASP A 139 -9.51 -13.29 17.26
C ASP A 139 -9.27 -14.78 17.01
N SER A 140 -10.29 -15.62 17.23
CA SER A 140 -10.20 -17.06 16.98
C SER A 140 -10.06 -17.41 15.50
N ILE A 141 -10.67 -16.61 14.61
CA ILE A 141 -10.54 -16.78 13.16
C ILE A 141 -9.15 -16.32 12.70
N PHE A 142 -8.62 -15.24 13.27
CA PHE A 142 -7.27 -14.78 12.97
C PHE A 142 -6.20 -15.77 13.46
N ALA A 143 -6.38 -16.34 14.65
CA ALA A 143 -5.53 -17.40 15.19
C ALA A 143 -5.55 -18.64 14.29
N LEU A 144 -6.74 -19.10 13.91
CA LEU A 144 -6.91 -20.20 12.95
C LEU A 144 -6.20 -19.93 11.62
N ALA A 145 -6.33 -18.71 11.09
CA ALA A 145 -5.67 -18.33 9.86
C ALA A 145 -4.15 -18.35 9.99
N ALA A 146 -3.61 -17.84 11.09
CA ALA A 146 -2.18 -17.86 11.38
C ALA A 146 -1.63 -19.29 11.50
N GLU A 147 -2.35 -20.19 12.20
CA GLU A 147 -1.97 -21.61 12.31
C GLU A 147 -1.99 -22.31 10.95
N LEU A 148 -3.04 -22.10 10.15
CA LEU A 148 -3.15 -22.69 8.82
C LEU A 148 -1.99 -22.24 7.91
N ILE A 149 -1.73 -20.94 7.87
CA ILE A 149 -0.68 -20.36 7.03
C ILE A 149 0.71 -20.83 7.47
N ALA A 150 0.96 -20.94 8.78
CA ALA A 150 2.20 -21.52 9.29
C ALA A 150 2.40 -22.96 8.76
N GLY A 151 1.39 -23.81 8.89
CA GLY A 151 1.44 -25.20 8.40
C GLY A 151 1.63 -25.29 6.87
N LEU A 152 0.99 -24.41 6.11
CA LEU A 152 1.14 -24.36 4.65
C LEU A 152 2.54 -23.87 4.22
N ILE A 153 3.13 -22.92 4.93
CA ILE A 153 4.51 -22.47 4.68
C ILE A 153 5.50 -23.62 4.94
N GLU A 154 5.32 -24.38 6.01
CA GLU A 154 6.14 -25.58 6.27
C GLU A 154 6.03 -26.60 5.13
N CYS A 155 4.80 -26.89 4.67
CA CYS A 155 4.57 -27.77 3.54
C CYS A 155 5.25 -27.24 2.27
N ARG A 156 5.11 -25.94 1.99
CA ARG A 156 5.72 -25.30 0.81
C ARG A 156 7.25 -25.41 0.80
N ARG A 157 7.89 -25.37 1.97
CA ARG A 157 9.35 -25.49 2.09
C ARG A 157 9.86 -26.91 1.92
N ALA A 158 9.04 -27.91 2.20
CA ALA A 158 9.36 -29.30 1.93
C ALA A 158 9.29 -29.64 0.43
N LEU A 159 8.63 -28.81 -0.39
CA LEU A 159 8.49 -29.03 -1.83
C LEU A 159 9.81 -28.79 -2.58
N PRO A 160 10.16 -29.67 -3.53
CA PRO A 160 11.14 -29.38 -4.57
C PRO A 160 10.72 -28.18 -5.43
N ARG A 161 11.70 -27.38 -5.91
CA ARG A 161 11.43 -26.15 -6.67
C ARG A 161 10.65 -26.39 -7.96
N ASP A 162 10.85 -27.53 -8.61
CA ASP A 162 10.16 -27.96 -9.83
C ASP A 162 8.70 -28.35 -9.60
N GLN A 163 8.33 -28.73 -8.37
CA GLN A 163 6.98 -29.14 -8.01
C GLN A 163 6.09 -27.96 -7.58
N LEU A 164 6.71 -26.83 -7.23
CA LEU A 164 6.02 -25.66 -6.71
C LEU A 164 5.00 -25.08 -7.69
N ASN A 165 5.29 -25.12 -9.00
CA ASN A 165 4.46 -24.52 -10.05
C ASN A 165 3.63 -25.54 -10.85
N ASN A 166 3.56 -26.79 -10.40
CA ASN A 166 2.88 -27.86 -11.15
C ASN A 166 1.72 -28.47 -10.34
N ASN A 167 2.02 -29.35 -9.37
CA ASN A 167 1.01 -30.00 -8.54
C ASN A 167 1.54 -30.22 -7.11
N PRO A 168 1.71 -29.15 -6.33
CA PRO A 168 2.32 -29.23 -5.00
C PRO A 168 1.50 -30.10 -4.04
N ALA A 169 0.16 -30.02 -4.05
CA ALA A 169 -0.70 -30.85 -3.21
C ALA A 169 -0.57 -32.34 -3.57
N GLY A 170 -0.56 -32.68 -4.87
CA GLY A 170 -0.37 -34.07 -5.31
C GLY A 170 1.01 -34.64 -4.95
N TRP A 171 2.05 -33.80 -4.97
CA TRP A 171 3.38 -34.21 -4.49
C TRP A 171 3.37 -34.49 -2.98
N LEU A 172 2.75 -33.60 -2.19
CA LEU A 172 2.62 -33.79 -0.73
C LEU A 172 1.82 -35.04 -0.39
N ASP A 173 0.80 -35.39 -1.18
CA ASP A 173 0.03 -36.62 -0.99
C ASP A 173 0.88 -37.88 -1.18
N ALA A 174 1.81 -37.83 -2.12
CA ALA A 174 2.71 -38.94 -2.39
C ALA A 174 3.85 -39.04 -1.36
N GLN A 175 4.39 -37.90 -0.90
CA GLN A 175 5.66 -37.85 -0.17
C GLN A 175 5.53 -37.48 1.32
N ALA A 176 4.45 -36.82 1.73
CA ALA A 176 4.22 -36.35 3.10
C ALA A 176 2.90 -36.92 3.65
N LYS A 177 2.87 -38.22 3.93
CA LYS A 177 1.66 -38.90 4.45
C LYS A 177 1.10 -38.17 5.68
N GLY A 178 -0.23 -37.95 5.67
CA GLY A 178 -0.95 -37.29 6.76
C GLY A 178 -0.73 -35.77 6.86
N TRP A 179 -0.15 -35.12 5.84
CA TRP A 179 0.08 -33.68 5.92
C TRP A 179 -1.20 -32.86 6.08
N ARG A 180 -2.30 -33.30 5.47
CA ARG A 180 -3.62 -32.68 5.56
C ARG A 180 -4.22 -32.77 6.97
N ASP A 181 -3.98 -33.87 7.68
CA ASP A 181 -4.50 -34.10 9.03
C ASP A 181 -3.86 -33.18 10.08
N ARG A 182 -2.74 -32.54 9.73
CA ARG A 182 -2.04 -31.57 10.59
C ARG A 182 -2.54 -30.13 10.43
N LEU A 183 -3.36 -29.86 9.42
CA LEU A 183 -3.88 -28.52 9.19
C LEU A 183 -5.09 -28.27 10.12
N PRO A 184 -5.24 -27.05 10.67
CA PRO A 184 -6.27 -26.77 11.66
C PRO A 184 -7.67 -26.55 11.05
N ILE A 185 -7.92 -27.01 9.83
CA ILE A 185 -9.18 -26.82 9.11
C ILE A 185 -9.86 -28.15 8.81
N HIS A 186 -11.20 -28.14 8.84
CA HIS A 186 -11.98 -29.26 8.31
C HIS A 186 -11.89 -29.26 6.78
N LEU A 187 -11.63 -30.42 6.19
CA LEU A 187 -11.58 -30.60 4.74
C LEU A 187 -12.80 -31.38 4.27
N PRO A 188 -13.56 -30.87 3.27
CA PRO A 188 -14.68 -31.60 2.71
C PRO A 188 -14.22 -32.89 2.02
N GLU A 189 -15.15 -33.83 1.83
CA GLU A 189 -14.87 -35.14 1.22
C GLU A 189 -14.40 -35.04 -0.24
N ASP A 190 -14.74 -33.96 -0.94
CA ASP A 190 -14.25 -33.67 -2.29
C ASP A 190 -12.74 -33.36 -2.28
N GLN A 191 -11.95 -34.42 -2.42
CA GLN A 191 -10.49 -34.34 -2.50
C GLN A 191 -9.98 -33.51 -3.67
N ALA A 192 -10.72 -33.47 -4.79
CA ALA A 192 -10.30 -32.71 -5.97
C ALA A 192 -10.40 -31.21 -5.68
N ALA A 193 -11.50 -30.78 -5.07
CA ALA A 193 -11.69 -29.39 -4.68
C ALA A 193 -10.70 -28.96 -3.59
N CYS A 194 -10.44 -29.80 -2.58
CA CYS A 194 -9.40 -29.54 -1.59
C CYS A 194 -8.00 -29.39 -2.23
N SER A 195 -7.68 -30.25 -3.19
CA SER A 195 -6.39 -30.21 -3.88
C SER A 195 -6.23 -28.95 -4.73
N ARG A 196 -7.31 -28.44 -5.34
CA ARG A 196 -7.31 -27.13 -6.01
C ARG A 196 -6.98 -26.00 -5.04
N LEU A 197 -7.71 -25.91 -3.92
CA LEU A 197 -7.45 -24.89 -2.89
C LEU A 197 -5.99 -24.89 -2.44
N PHE A 198 -5.44 -26.06 -2.12
CA PHE A 198 -4.06 -26.14 -1.67
C PHE A 198 -3.05 -25.86 -2.76
N ASN A 199 -3.30 -26.29 -4.00
CA ASN A 199 -2.46 -25.90 -5.12
C ASN A 199 -2.44 -24.38 -5.29
N ASP A 200 -3.60 -23.72 -5.17
CA ASP A 200 -3.69 -22.27 -5.26
C ASP A 200 -2.91 -21.59 -4.12
N LEU A 201 -3.16 -21.96 -2.86
CA LEU A 201 -2.45 -21.39 -1.70
C LEU A 201 -0.94 -21.68 -1.69
N LEU A 202 -0.53 -22.89 -2.08
CA LEU A 202 0.88 -23.30 -2.14
C LEU A 202 1.62 -22.74 -3.35
N THR A 203 0.91 -22.23 -4.37
CA THR A 203 1.50 -21.55 -5.54
C THR A 203 1.50 -20.04 -5.41
N VAL A 204 0.68 -19.45 -4.50
CA VAL A 204 0.64 -17.99 -4.21
C VAL A 204 2.05 -17.42 -4.26
N ALA A 205 2.29 -16.46 -5.13
CA ALA A 205 3.57 -15.78 -5.14
C ALA A 205 3.71 -15.00 -3.83
N PRO A 206 4.90 -14.99 -3.18
CA PRO A 206 5.13 -14.03 -2.11
C PRO A 206 4.76 -12.66 -2.65
N LYS A 207 3.97 -11.89 -1.90
CA LYS A 207 3.72 -10.51 -2.28
C LYS A 207 5.08 -9.90 -2.46
N ALA A 208 5.35 -9.36 -3.66
CA ALA A 208 6.61 -8.69 -3.89
C ALA A 208 6.83 -7.78 -2.68
N ARG A 209 7.98 -7.90 -2.02
CA ARG A 209 8.40 -6.90 -1.03
C ARG A 209 8.49 -5.59 -1.81
N GLY A 210 7.37 -4.89 -1.88
CA GLY A 210 6.94 -4.24 -3.13
C GLY A 210 6.17 -2.98 -2.84
N GLY A 211 6.65 -2.22 -1.86
CA GLY A 211 6.92 -0.83 -2.17
C GLY A 211 8.34 -0.64 -2.75
N GLY A 212 9.14 -1.70 -2.82
CA GLY A 212 10.58 -1.56 -3.02
C GLY A 212 11.18 -0.60 -1.99
N ILE A 213 12.26 0.05 -2.41
CA ILE A 213 12.82 1.19 -1.71
C ILE A 213 12.47 2.43 -2.49
N GLY A 214 11.78 3.34 -1.84
CA GLY A 214 11.23 4.50 -2.50
C GLY A 214 10.49 5.42 -1.55
N LEU A 215 9.89 6.43 -2.15
CA LEU A 215 9.03 7.38 -1.48
C LEU A 215 7.94 7.78 -2.45
N ARG A 216 6.72 7.89 -1.93
CA ARG A 216 5.57 8.42 -2.64
C ARG A 216 5.17 9.73 -2.00
N ARG A 217 5.09 10.81 -2.79
CA ARG A 217 4.56 12.09 -2.35
C ARG A 217 3.05 12.07 -2.46
N LEU A 218 2.38 12.44 -1.38
CA LEU A 218 0.93 12.40 -1.30
C LEU A 218 0.37 13.76 -0.89
N LEU A 219 -0.79 14.08 -1.43
CA LEU A 219 -1.68 15.08 -0.86
C LEU A 219 -2.73 14.36 -0.01
N ALA A 220 -2.87 14.78 1.23
CA ALA A 220 -3.71 14.14 2.23
C ALA A 220 -4.77 15.10 2.74
N GLN A 221 -6.04 14.66 2.79
CA GLN A 221 -7.07 15.44 3.45
C GLN A 221 -6.98 15.24 4.96
N HIS A 222 -6.84 16.34 5.68
CA HIS A 222 -6.90 16.39 7.14
C HIS A 222 -8.37 16.36 7.59
N PRO A 223 -8.72 15.86 8.80
CA PRO A 223 -10.10 15.86 9.32
C PRO A 223 -10.87 17.20 9.28
N GLY A 224 -10.16 18.33 9.13
CA GLY A 224 -10.76 19.65 8.94
C GLY A 224 -11.02 20.03 7.47
N GLY A 225 -10.96 19.08 6.54
CA GLY A 225 -11.17 19.29 5.10
C GLY A 225 -9.99 19.93 4.36
N LYS A 226 -8.92 20.33 5.06
CA LYS A 226 -7.70 20.92 4.48
C LYS A 226 -6.82 19.85 3.83
N TRP A 227 -6.35 20.11 2.62
CA TRP A 227 -5.36 19.27 1.96
C TRP A 227 -3.94 19.68 2.38
N ILE A 228 -3.11 18.69 2.71
CA ILE A 228 -1.72 18.87 3.14
C ILE A 228 -0.77 18.02 2.30
N GLU A 229 0.38 18.60 1.94
CA GLU A 229 1.47 17.92 1.28
C GLU A 229 2.23 17.02 2.28
N GLY A 230 2.69 15.87 1.83
CA GLY A 230 3.54 14.98 2.62
C GLY A 230 3.98 13.76 1.82
N PHE A 231 4.35 12.70 2.53
CA PHE A 231 4.85 11.49 1.88
C PHE A 231 4.59 10.21 2.67
N VAL A 232 4.75 9.08 1.99
CA VAL A 232 4.84 7.75 2.57
C VAL A 232 6.14 7.11 2.09
N VAL A 233 6.88 6.52 3.01
CA VAL A 233 8.14 5.85 2.70
C VAL A 233 7.91 4.37 2.40
N GLN A 234 8.66 3.87 1.44
CA GLN A 234 8.79 2.45 1.13
C GLN A 234 10.23 2.04 1.45
N ALA A 235 10.37 1.09 2.35
CA ALA A 235 11.65 0.70 2.92
C ALA A 235 11.72 -0.82 3.13
N ASP A 236 11.33 -1.58 2.11
CA ASP A 236 11.41 -3.04 2.12
C ASP A 236 12.03 -3.53 0.80
N GLY A 237 13.19 -4.19 0.87
CA GLY A 237 13.85 -4.82 -0.28
C GLY A 237 15.32 -4.40 -0.47
N PRO A 238 15.90 -4.67 -1.66
CA PRO A 238 17.31 -4.45 -1.91
C PRO A 238 17.62 -2.97 -2.15
N LEU A 239 18.62 -2.46 -1.43
CA LEU A 239 19.11 -1.10 -1.47
C LEU A 239 20.35 -0.97 -2.34
N ARG A 240 20.23 -0.10 -3.34
CA ARG A 240 21.35 0.46 -4.10
C ARG A 240 21.45 1.92 -3.69
N PHE A 241 22.42 2.22 -2.84
CA PHE A 241 22.50 3.51 -2.18
C PHE A 241 23.95 3.95 -2.13
N ASP A 242 24.23 5.07 -2.77
CA ASP A 242 25.60 5.56 -2.96
C ASP A 242 26.30 5.82 -1.62
N ALA A 243 25.54 6.14 -0.57
CA ALA A 243 26.06 6.36 0.79
C ALA A 243 26.67 5.11 1.44
N LEU A 244 26.32 3.92 0.95
CA LEU A 244 26.84 2.65 1.42
C LEU A 244 27.81 2.01 0.41
N ALA A 245 28.22 2.75 -0.63
CA ALA A 245 29.11 2.22 -1.66
C ALA A 245 30.48 1.80 -1.09
N ASP A 246 30.95 2.52 -0.08
CA ASP A 246 32.23 2.24 0.61
C ASP A 246 32.06 1.29 1.81
N GLU A 247 30.82 0.94 2.18
CA GLU A 247 30.52 0.07 3.32
C GLU A 247 30.45 -1.40 2.88
N GLN A 248 31.36 -2.23 3.39
CA GLN A 248 31.42 -3.65 3.03
C GLN A 248 30.44 -4.51 3.83
N GLU A 249 30.07 -4.09 5.05
CA GLU A 249 29.17 -4.82 5.93
C GLU A 249 28.53 -3.90 6.97
N GLY A 250 27.49 -4.38 7.66
CA GLY A 250 26.95 -3.72 8.84
C GLY A 250 25.43 -3.73 8.93
N ARG A 251 24.96 -3.35 10.12
CA ARG A 251 23.54 -3.15 10.45
C ARG A 251 23.34 -1.69 10.88
N PHE A 252 22.68 -0.93 10.03
CA PHE A 252 22.41 0.50 10.22
C PHE A 252 20.94 0.72 10.54
N ARG A 253 20.69 1.72 11.36
CA ARG A 253 19.35 2.25 11.66
C ARG A 253 19.12 3.50 10.83
N ALA A 254 17.99 3.57 10.14
CA ALA A 254 17.63 4.69 9.30
C ALA A 254 16.67 5.64 10.02
N TYR A 255 17.02 6.94 10.01
CA TYR A 255 16.24 8.03 10.57
C TYR A 255 16.05 9.12 9.52
N PHE A 256 14.90 9.79 9.53
CA PHE A 256 14.73 10.96 8.70
C PHE A 256 15.66 12.09 9.14
N ALA A 257 16.09 12.90 8.18
CA ALA A 257 16.91 14.09 8.35
C ALA A 257 16.20 15.34 7.81
N GLY A 258 16.71 16.53 8.14
CA GLY A 258 16.16 17.79 7.64
C GLY A 258 14.73 18.07 8.11
N GLY A 259 13.89 18.58 7.22
CA GLY A 259 12.49 18.92 7.53
C GLY A 259 11.67 17.72 8.01
N ALA A 260 11.88 16.54 7.41
CA ALA A 260 11.19 15.31 7.79
C ALA A 260 11.52 14.86 9.23
N ALA A 261 12.75 15.10 9.70
CA ALA A 261 13.17 14.80 11.08
C ALA A 261 12.38 15.57 12.15
N ARG A 262 11.90 16.78 11.80
CA ARG A 262 11.08 17.62 12.70
C ARG A 262 9.67 17.07 12.87
N LEU A 263 9.19 16.29 11.90
CA LEU A 263 7.87 15.66 11.91
C LEU A 263 7.90 14.29 12.59
N THR A 264 9.00 13.55 12.42
CA THR A 264 9.21 12.26 13.06
C THR A 264 10.70 12.00 13.30
N SER A 265 11.03 11.67 14.55
CA SER A 265 12.39 11.28 14.96
C SER A 265 12.54 9.77 15.13
N ARG A 266 11.51 8.98 14.75
CA ARG A 266 11.52 7.53 14.93
C ARG A 266 12.41 6.85 13.90
N GLU A 267 13.06 5.77 14.33
CA GLU A 267 13.67 4.79 13.42
C GLU A 267 12.56 4.25 12.51
N PHE A 268 12.77 4.29 11.20
CA PHE A 268 11.74 3.85 10.24
C PHE A 268 12.15 2.63 9.43
N ALA A 269 13.44 2.31 9.41
CA ALA A 269 13.95 1.13 8.72
C ALA A 269 15.28 0.66 9.31
N LEU A 270 15.51 -0.63 9.16
CA LEU A 270 16.78 -1.27 9.41
C LEU A 270 17.43 -1.62 8.07
N VAL A 271 18.66 -1.19 7.87
CA VAL A 271 19.48 -1.49 6.69
C VAL A 271 20.55 -2.47 7.10
N TYR A 272 20.68 -3.62 6.44
CA TYR A 272 21.70 -4.59 6.80
C TYR A 272 22.24 -5.35 5.60
N ARG A 273 23.46 -5.85 5.74
CA ARG A 273 24.09 -6.77 4.79
C ARG A 273 24.55 -8.02 5.53
N SER A 274 24.24 -9.21 5.02
CA SER A 274 24.59 -10.48 5.67
C SER A 274 26.04 -10.86 5.36
N GLU A 275 26.76 -11.35 6.38
CA GLU A 275 28.16 -11.79 6.31
C GLU A 275 28.38 -12.98 5.35
N THR A 276 27.36 -13.81 5.11
CA THR A 276 27.48 -14.99 4.25
C THR A 276 27.31 -14.68 2.76
N ASP A 277 26.92 -13.45 2.41
CA ASP A 277 26.70 -13.03 1.04
C ASP A 277 27.91 -12.22 0.52
N SER A 278 28.93 -12.95 0.07
CA SER A 278 30.16 -12.40 -0.52
C SER A 278 29.94 -11.51 -1.76
N LYS A 279 28.70 -11.40 -2.28
CA LYS A 279 28.30 -10.50 -3.37
C LYS A 279 27.04 -9.67 -3.05
N GLY A 280 26.58 -9.67 -1.80
CA GLY A 280 25.24 -9.18 -1.43
C GLY A 280 25.06 -7.67 -1.51
N LYS A 281 23.87 -7.24 -1.93
CA LYS A 281 23.42 -5.84 -1.78
C LYS A 281 22.96 -5.61 -0.34
N PHE A 282 22.98 -4.37 0.13
CA PHE A 282 22.28 -4.03 1.37
C PHE A 282 20.79 -4.32 1.19
N GLU A 283 20.16 -4.90 2.22
CA GLU A 283 18.72 -5.12 2.30
C GLU A 283 18.14 -4.16 3.34
N VAL A 284 16.91 -3.72 3.10
CA VAL A 284 16.17 -2.82 4.01
C VAL A 284 14.89 -3.49 4.45
N THR A 285 14.59 -3.37 5.74
CA THR A 285 13.33 -3.83 6.32
C THR A 285 12.74 -2.78 7.26
N SER A 286 11.48 -2.45 7.05
CA SER A 286 10.68 -1.57 7.91
C SER A 286 9.77 -2.34 8.87
N GLN A 287 9.62 -3.66 8.66
CA GLN A 287 8.55 -4.46 9.25
C GLN A 287 8.66 -4.63 10.78
N ALA A 288 9.88 -4.69 11.32
CA ALA A 288 10.11 -4.81 12.77
C ALA A 288 9.78 -3.51 13.54
N LEU A 289 9.61 -2.39 12.83
CA LEU A 289 9.44 -1.04 13.41
C LEU A 289 8.05 -0.45 13.12
N GLY A 290 7.28 -1.10 12.25
CA GLY A 290 6.07 -0.55 11.66
C GLY A 290 6.38 0.41 10.50
N ARG A 291 5.64 0.31 9.40
CA ARG A 291 5.78 1.26 8.29
C ARG A 291 5.33 2.63 8.76
N PRO A 292 6.10 3.71 8.54
CA PRO A 292 5.59 5.05 8.75
C PRO A 292 4.34 5.22 7.89
N GLY A 293 3.26 5.68 8.52
CA GLY A 293 2.10 6.14 7.79
C GLY A 293 2.43 7.41 6.98
N PHE A 294 1.39 8.19 6.68
CA PHE A 294 1.59 9.51 6.09
C PHE A 294 2.41 10.42 7.02
N VAL A 295 3.51 10.98 6.51
CA VAL A 295 4.35 11.97 7.19
C VAL A 295 4.12 13.34 6.54
N GLY A 296 3.57 14.27 7.31
CA GLY A 296 3.29 15.64 6.88
C GLY A 296 2.84 16.52 8.06
N PRO A 297 2.70 17.84 7.87
CA PRO A 297 2.82 18.56 6.59
C PRO A 297 4.27 18.76 6.17
N LEU A 298 4.63 18.31 4.96
CA LEU A 298 5.94 18.53 4.34
C LEU A 298 5.77 18.91 2.86
N PRO A 299 6.30 20.07 2.41
CA PRO A 299 6.17 20.49 1.02
C PRO A 299 6.79 19.51 0.00
N PHE A 300 6.22 19.46 -1.21
CA PHE A 300 6.77 18.72 -2.34
C PHE A 300 8.11 19.27 -2.82
N SER A 301 8.38 20.55 -2.56
CA SER A 301 9.67 21.20 -2.82
C SER A 301 10.79 20.71 -1.90
N ASP A 302 10.48 20.09 -0.76
CA ASP A 302 11.48 19.68 0.22
C ASP A 302 12.05 18.30 -0.11
N ALA A 303 13.38 18.17 -0.05
CA ALA A 303 14.03 16.87 -0.17
C ALA A 303 13.81 16.03 1.09
N ILE A 304 13.56 14.74 0.92
CA ILE A 304 13.48 13.77 2.01
C ILE A 304 14.82 13.07 2.12
N ALA A 305 15.57 13.49 3.14
CA ALA A 305 16.86 12.94 3.47
C ALA A 305 16.78 11.98 4.65
N VAL A 306 17.76 11.09 4.71
CA VAL A 306 17.87 10.04 5.72
C VAL A 306 19.31 10.00 6.22
N THR A 307 19.48 9.83 7.52
CA THR A 307 20.75 9.49 8.15
C THR A 307 20.75 8.01 8.53
N LEU A 308 21.90 7.37 8.34
CA LEU A 308 22.15 6.00 8.77
C LEU A 308 23.08 6.02 9.97
N SER A 309 22.72 5.33 11.04
CA SER A 309 23.52 5.25 12.26
C SER A 309 23.85 3.82 12.65
N ARG A 310 25.10 3.57 13.05
CA ARG A 310 25.61 2.29 13.56
C ARG A 310 26.50 2.59 14.77
N GLU A 311 26.17 2.01 15.93
CA GLU A 311 27.00 2.09 17.15
C GLU A 311 27.41 3.52 17.55
N GLY A 312 26.52 4.50 17.35
CA GLY A 312 26.79 5.91 17.66
C GLY A 312 27.49 6.69 16.55
N ASN A 313 28.05 6.01 15.54
CA ASN A 313 28.56 6.65 14.33
C ASN A 313 27.41 6.90 13.34
N THR A 314 27.31 8.13 12.85
CA THR A 314 26.24 8.54 11.94
C THR A 314 26.84 8.94 10.61
N LEU A 315 26.40 8.29 9.53
CA LEU A 315 26.78 8.63 8.17
C LEU A 315 26.15 9.98 7.75
N PRO A 316 26.79 10.73 6.84
CA PRO A 316 26.20 11.94 6.29
C PRO A 316 24.79 11.71 5.74
N ALA A 317 23.91 12.70 5.93
CA ALA A 317 22.55 12.62 5.43
C ALA A 317 22.54 12.54 3.91
N VAL A 318 21.66 11.70 3.38
CA VAL A 318 21.55 11.44 1.94
C VAL A 318 20.08 11.34 1.53
N CYS A 319 19.80 11.65 0.27
CA CYS A 319 18.43 11.63 -0.23
C CYS A 319 17.93 10.19 -0.35
N TRP A 320 16.80 9.88 0.30
CA TRP A 320 16.17 8.57 0.14
C TRP A 320 15.73 8.37 -1.32
N PRO A 321 15.72 7.13 -1.87
CA PRO A 321 15.18 6.90 -3.20
C PRO A 321 13.75 7.45 -3.33
N GLY A 322 13.49 8.22 -4.39
CA GLY A 322 12.22 8.96 -4.58
C GLY A 322 12.06 10.22 -3.70
N GLY A 323 12.99 10.50 -2.79
CA GLY A 323 12.97 11.65 -1.88
C GLY A 323 13.49 12.96 -2.49
N ARG A 324 13.81 12.99 -3.79
CA ARG A 324 14.27 14.22 -4.46
C ARG A 324 13.17 15.28 -4.46
N THR A 325 13.57 16.54 -4.52
CA THR A 325 12.64 17.67 -4.60
C THR A 325 11.74 17.53 -5.83
N ALA A 326 10.47 17.87 -5.67
CA ALA A 326 9.49 17.93 -6.75
C ALA A 326 8.96 19.36 -6.88
N ALA A 327 9.86 20.35 -6.93
CA ALA A 327 9.44 21.75 -7.03
C ALA A 327 8.83 22.03 -8.42
N SER A 328 7.59 22.52 -8.42
CA SER A 328 6.86 22.93 -9.62
C SER A 328 5.73 23.88 -9.25
N ALA A 329 5.34 24.74 -10.18
CA ALA A 329 4.10 25.51 -10.06
C ALA A 329 2.85 24.66 -10.35
N CYS A 330 3.02 23.53 -11.08
CA CYS A 330 1.96 22.58 -11.43
C CYS A 330 2.37 21.16 -11.01
N HIS A 331 1.67 20.61 -10.02
CA HIS A 331 1.81 19.21 -9.60
C HIS A 331 0.60 18.43 -10.09
N VAL A 332 0.83 17.27 -10.71
CA VAL A 332 -0.24 16.42 -11.23
C VAL A 332 -0.31 15.16 -10.39
N LEU A 333 -1.50 14.87 -9.88
CA LEU A 333 -1.77 13.78 -8.96
C LEU A 333 -2.84 12.83 -9.51
N ARG A 334 -2.78 11.59 -9.05
CA ARG A 334 -3.85 10.59 -9.24
C ARG A 334 -4.57 10.31 -7.94
N GLN A 335 -5.82 9.86 -8.04
CA GLN A 335 -6.53 9.30 -6.90
C GLN A 335 -5.89 7.98 -6.46
N THR A 336 -5.79 7.77 -5.15
CA THR A 336 -5.40 6.46 -4.58
C THR A 336 -6.64 5.63 -4.27
N GLU A 337 -6.47 4.41 -3.76
CA GLU A 337 -7.59 3.59 -3.26
C GLU A 337 -8.36 4.29 -2.12
N ARG A 338 -7.75 5.28 -1.46
CA ARG A 338 -8.40 6.12 -0.46
C ARG A 338 -8.79 7.47 -1.06
N GLU A 339 -10.05 7.86 -0.84
CA GLU A 339 -10.57 9.15 -1.32
C GLU A 339 -9.90 10.36 -0.64
N ASP A 340 -9.39 10.19 0.58
CA ASP A 340 -8.69 11.24 1.33
C ASP A 340 -7.19 11.38 0.96
N ARG A 341 -6.77 10.75 -0.13
CA ARG A 341 -5.36 10.68 -0.55
C ARG A 341 -5.21 10.75 -2.07
N LEU A 342 -4.37 11.67 -2.52
CA LEU A 342 -3.91 11.78 -3.90
C LEU A 342 -2.40 11.56 -3.95
N GLU A 343 -1.91 10.88 -4.97
CA GLU A 343 -0.48 10.61 -5.17
C GLU A 343 0.08 11.46 -6.29
N LEU A 344 1.21 12.12 -6.04
CA LEU A 344 1.95 12.84 -7.07
C LEU A 344 2.50 11.85 -8.11
N ILE A 345 2.08 12.02 -9.36
CA ILE A 345 2.54 11.19 -10.49
C ILE A 345 3.44 11.97 -11.44
N GLY A 346 3.45 13.30 -11.37
CA GLY A 346 4.29 14.13 -12.22
C GLY A 346 4.22 15.61 -11.88
N THR A 347 5.07 16.39 -12.54
CA THR A 347 5.10 17.85 -12.45
C THR A 347 5.07 18.46 -13.85
N GLY A 348 4.41 19.61 -13.99
CA GLY A 348 4.29 20.32 -15.25
C GLY A 348 3.24 19.71 -16.18
N SER A 349 3.64 19.41 -17.43
CA SER A 349 2.73 18.86 -18.45
C SER A 349 2.69 17.33 -18.37
N VAL A 350 1.49 16.77 -18.24
CA VAL A 350 1.28 15.31 -18.06
C VAL A 350 0.14 14.85 -18.95
N ARG A 351 0.35 13.72 -19.63
CA ARG A 351 -0.69 12.99 -20.35
C ARG A 351 -0.84 11.61 -19.73
N SER A 352 -2.05 11.24 -19.34
CA SER A 352 -2.33 9.95 -18.72
C SER A 352 -3.59 9.30 -19.27
N THR A 353 -3.60 7.97 -19.23
CA THR A 353 -4.75 7.10 -19.51
C THR A 353 -5.82 7.17 -18.41
N LEU A 354 -5.47 7.65 -17.21
CA LEU A 354 -6.41 7.81 -16.11
C LEU A 354 -7.53 8.78 -16.48
N GLU A 355 -8.78 8.38 -16.26
CA GLU A 355 -9.98 9.19 -16.58
C GLU A 355 -10.00 10.54 -15.86
N ASN A 356 -9.46 10.57 -14.64
CA ASN A 356 -9.39 11.75 -13.80
C ASN A 356 -7.95 12.01 -13.34
N LEU A 357 -7.53 13.26 -13.45
CA LEU A 357 -6.31 13.77 -12.85
C LEU A 357 -6.62 14.92 -11.90
N PHE A 358 -5.70 15.18 -10.97
CA PHE A 358 -5.83 16.28 -10.03
C PHE A 358 -4.62 17.20 -10.19
N VAL A 359 -4.86 18.50 -10.15
CA VAL A 359 -3.83 19.53 -10.35
C VAL A 359 -3.72 20.36 -9.09
N TRP A 360 -2.55 20.31 -8.46
CA TRP A 360 -2.20 21.08 -7.27
C TRP A 360 -1.24 22.20 -7.63
N VAL A 361 -1.75 23.44 -7.52
CA VAL A 361 -1.11 24.65 -8.04
C VAL A 361 -1.03 25.74 -6.99
N SER A 362 -0.08 26.65 -7.17
CA SER A 362 0.01 27.87 -6.36
C SER A 362 -1.15 28.82 -6.65
N GLU A 363 -1.48 29.67 -5.67
CA GLU A 363 -2.46 30.74 -5.83
C GLU A 363 -2.13 31.63 -7.05
N GLY A 364 -3.17 32.13 -7.72
CA GLY A 364 -3.02 32.96 -8.93
C GLY A 364 -2.80 32.17 -10.22
N THR A 365 -2.64 30.84 -10.15
CA THR A 365 -2.60 29.96 -11.32
C THR A 365 -4.00 29.76 -11.89
N ARG A 366 -4.16 29.95 -13.19
CA ARG A 366 -5.42 29.71 -13.91
C ARG A 366 -5.42 28.29 -14.47
N VAL A 367 -6.48 27.53 -14.19
CA VAL A 367 -6.70 26.19 -14.74
C VAL A 367 -7.98 26.24 -15.57
N LEU A 368 -7.88 25.90 -16.86
CA LEU A 368 -8.99 26.01 -17.81
C LEU A 368 -9.11 24.71 -18.62
N GLY A 369 -10.33 24.19 -18.75
CA GLY A 369 -10.62 23.10 -19.68
C GLY A 369 -10.28 23.47 -21.13
N HIS A 370 -9.84 22.50 -21.92
CA HIS A 370 -9.44 22.66 -23.32
C HIS A 370 -9.88 21.43 -24.12
N ASP A 371 -10.17 21.58 -25.42
CA ASP A 371 -10.62 20.50 -26.31
C ASP A 371 -11.67 19.57 -25.67
N ASP A 372 -12.81 20.15 -25.27
CA ASP A 372 -13.92 19.49 -24.55
C ASP A 372 -13.58 18.93 -23.15
N GLY A 373 -12.37 19.16 -22.66
CA GLY A 373 -11.99 18.87 -21.29
C GLY A 373 -12.59 19.82 -20.27
N VAL A 374 -12.72 19.32 -19.04
CA VAL A 374 -13.30 20.02 -17.90
C VAL A 374 -12.25 20.16 -16.81
N ALA A 375 -12.18 21.35 -16.21
CA ALA A 375 -11.39 21.63 -15.02
C ALA A 375 -12.29 22.18 -13.92
N GLU A 376 -12.40 21.46 -12.80
CA GLU A 376 -13.29 21.77 -11.69
C GLU A 376 -12.46 22.13 -10.44
N LEU A 377 -12.71 23.31 -9.85
CA LEU A 377 -12.06 23.70 -8.60
C LEU A 377 -12.66 22.91 -7.43
N MET A 378 -11.87 22.06 -6.80
CA MET A 378 -12.31 21.25 -5.66
C MET A 378 -12.05 21.91 -4.31
N TRP A 379 -10.91 22.61 -4.20
CA TRP A 379 -10.48 23.20 -2.95
C TRP A 379 -9.51 24.35 -3.19
N GLN A 380 -9.59 25.38 -2.35
CA GLN A 380 -8.68 26.52 -2.38
C GLN A 380 -8.41 27.05 -0.97
N HIS A 381 -7.18 27.51 -0.76
CA HIS A 381 -6.72 28.26 0.40
C HIS A 381 -5.66 29.27 -0.03
N ASP A 382 -5.36 30.27 0.80
CA ASP A 382 -4.56 31.48 0.55
C ASP A 382 -3.15 31.31 -0.08
N SER A 383 -2.73 30.09 -0.40
CA SER A 383 -1.47 29.82 -1.13
C SER A 383 -1.56 28.71 -2.17
N ARG A 384 -2.65 27.92 -2.19
CA ARG A 384 -2.77 26.70 -3.01
C ARG A 384 -4.21 26.43 -3.45
N ALA A 385 -4.35 25.81 -4.62
CA ALA A 385 -5.62 25.31 -5.12
C ALA A 385 -5.49 23.88 -5.67
N LEU A 386 -6.55 23.10 -5.50
CA LEU A 386 -6.71 21.74 -6.02
C LEU A 386 -7.85 21.73 -7.04
N TRP A 387 -7.55 21.24 -8.24
CA TRP A 387 -8.49 21.11 -9.34
C TRP A 387 -8.62 19.65 -9.77
N ARG A 388 -9.82 19.20 -10.13
CA ARG A 388 -10.03 17.95 -10.87
C ARG A 388 -10.02 18.25 -12.36
N VAL A 389 -9.39 17.39 -13.15
CA VAL A 389 -9.29 17.49 -14.61
C VAL A 389 -9.80 16.21 -15.24
N GLU A 390 -10.76 16.36 -16.16
CA GLU A 390 -11.29 15.33 -17.05
C GLU A 390 -11.04 15.77 -18.50
N GLY A 391 -10.55 14.89 -19.37
CA GLY A 391 -10.08 15.31 -20.69
C GLY A 391 -8.84 16.21 -20.60
N MET A 392 -8.80 17.33 -21.32
CA MET A 392 -7.63 18.22 -21.34
C MET A 392 -7.86 19.54 -20.57
N ALA A 393 -6.83 20.00 -19.86
CA ALA A 393 -6.78 21.32 -19.25
C ALA A 393 -5.43 22.02 -19.52
N LEU A 394 -5.51 23.36 -19.63
CA LEU A 394 -4.37 24.26 -19.68
C LEU A 394 -4.19 24.93 -18.31
N VAL A 395 -2.96 24.89 -17.81
CA VAL A 395 -2.55 25.49 -16.54
C VAL A 395 -1.62 26.66 -16.86
N GLU A 396 -2.00 27.88 -16.50
CA GLU A 396 -1.22 29.10 -16.73
C GLU A 396 -0.86 29.77 -15.40
N THR A 397 0.44 29.93 -15.13
CA THR A 397 0.92 30.60 -13.92
C THR A 397 0.97 32.12 -14.10
N GLY A 398 0.94 32.88 -13.00
CA GLY A 398 1.08 34.34 -13.05
C GLY A 398 2.41 34.82 -13.65
N GLU A 399 3.43 33.97 -13.66
CA GLU A 399 4.73 34.24 -14.30
C GLU A 399 4.76 33.92 -15.82
N GLY A 400 3.64 33.44 -16.38
CA GLY A 400 3.48 33.13 -17.79
C GLY A 400 3.92 31.72 -18.18
N GLU A 401 4.15 30.82 -17.22
CA GLU A 401 4.41 29.41 -17.51
C GLU A 401 3.11 28.73 -17.92
N ARG A 402 3.21 27.78 -18.86
CA ARG A 402 2.06 27.07 -19.41
C ARG A 402 2.29 25.57 -19.39
N TYR A 403 1.33 24.84 -18.85
CA TYR A 403 1.35 23.38 -18.81
C TYR A 403 0.08 22.81 -19.42
N ARG A 404 0.21 21.64 -20.03
CA ARG A 404 -0.91 20.85 -20.56
C ARG A 404 -1.08 19.61 -19.71
N VAL A 405 -2.26 19.45 -19.11
CA VAL A 405 -2.64 18.26 -18.35
C VAL A 405 -3.75 17.55 -19.10
N GLN A 406 -3.58 16.27 -19.42
CA GLN A 406 -4.56 15.49 -20.17
C GLN A 406 -4.84 14.16 -19.48
N ALA A 407 -6.07 13.99 -19.01
CA ALA A 407 -6.68 12.75 -18.53
C ALA A 407 -7.39 12.01 -19.68
N GLY A 408 -7.62 10.71 -19.54
CA GLY A 408 -8.35 9.87 -20.49
C GLY A 408 -7.66 9.71 -21.85
N ALA A 409 -6.33 9.86 -21.92
CA ALA A 409 -5.59 9.70 -23.16
C ALA A 409 -5.48 8.22 -23.59
N SER A 410 -5.19 7.98 -24.87
CA SER A 410 -4.93 6.64 -25.41
C SER A 410 -3.62 6.00 -24.93
N SER A 411 -2.74 6.79 -24.30
CA SER A 411 -1.44 6.35 -23.81
C SER A 411 -0.95 7.28 -22.70
N ASP A 412 -0.20 6.73 -21.76
CA ASP A 412 0.52 7.52 -20.77
C ASP A 412 1.77 8.12 -21.43
N GLU A 413 1.95 9.42 -21.27
CA GLU A 413 3.14 10.13 -21.73
C GLU A 413 3.47 11.23 -20.73
N GLU A 414 4.50 11.00 -19.92
CA GLU A 414 5.09 12.05 -19.09
C GLU A 414 6.14 12.77 -19.94
N ARG A 415 5.87 14.01 -20.35
CA ARG A 415 6.86 14.88 -20.99
C ARG A 415 7.53 15.73 -19.96
N ARG A 416 8.68 15.28 -19.49
CA ARG A 416 9.39 15.94 -18.39
C ARG A 416 10.78 16.40 -18.80
N LEU A 417 11.09 17.64 -18.45
CA LEU A 417 12.45 18.14 -18.36
C LEU A 417 12.98 17.80 -16.97
N ASP A 418 13.94 16.90 -16.90
CA ASP A 418 14.66 16.60 -15.67
C ASP A 418 16.00 17.30 -15.68
N LEU A 419 16.20 18.18 -14.71
CA LEU A 419 17.52 18.70 -14.40
C LEU A 419 18.18 17.75 -13.41
N GLU A 420 19.44 17.40 -13.64
CA GLU A 420 20.20 16.61 -12.68
C GLU A 420 20.52 17.46 -11.44
N THR A 421 19.62 17.38 -10.46
CA THR A 421 19.75 18.07 -9.17
C THR A 421 20.77 17.37 -8.27
N ILE A 422 21.52 18.15 -7.50
CA ILE A 422 22.42 17.62 -6.47
C ILE A 422 21.78 17.85 -5.11
N TYR A 423 21.75 16.83 -4.27
CA TYR A 423 21.44 17.04 -2.85
C TYR A 423 22.70 17.48 -2.12
N LEU A 424 22.70 18.69 -1.56
CA LEU A 424 23.79 19.23 -0.75
C LEU A 424 23.29 19.36 0.70
N PRO A 425 23.69 18.47 1.62
CA PRO A 425 23.14 18.42 2.98
C PRO A 425 23.30 19.72 3.78
N SER A 426 24.30 20.53 3.44
CA SER A 426 24.63 21.80 4.09
C SER A 426 24.01 23.03 3.41
N LEU A 427 23.31 22.86 2.29
CA LEU A 427 22.69 23.96 1.55
C LEU A 427 21.17 23.94 1.76
N SER A 428 20.65 24.96 2.43
CA SER A 428 19.21 25.23 2.52
C SER A 428 18.91 26.47 1.68
N LEU A 429 17.91 26.38 0.81
CA LEU A 429 17.45 27.49 -0.01
C LEU A 429 16.08 27.94 0.52
N ASP A 430 15.96 29.22 0.86
CA ASP A 430 14.70 29.78 1.37
C ASP A 430 13.61 29.84 0.28
N ASP A 431 14.04 29.92 -0.99
CA ASP A 431 13.17 29.89 -2.16
C ASP A 431 13.15 28.47 -2.75
N GLY A 432 12.07 27.74 -2.49
CA GLY A 432 11.86 26.38 -2.97
C GLY A 432 11.72 26.25 -4.49
N SER A 433 11.66 27.37 -5.24
CA SER A 433 11.76 27.36 -6.71
C SER A 433 13.20 27.24 -7.21
N ILE A 434 14.19 27.44 -6.34
CA ILE A 434 15.61 27.34 -6.66
C ILE A 434 16.08 25.92 -6.37
N GLN A 435 16.76 25.30 -7.35
CA GLN A 435 17.33 23.96 -7.18
C GLN A 435 18.84 23.97 -7.45
N PRO A 436 19.65 23.36 -6.56
CA PRO A 436 21.06 23.12 -6.83
C PRO A 436 21.21 22.04 -7.91
N VAL A 437 22.04 22.33 -8.91
CA VAL A 437 22.30 21.46 -10.06
C VAL A 437 23.80 21.29 -10.25
N ALA A 438 24.19 20.14 -10.79
CA ALA A 438 25.58 19.90 -11.15
C ALA A 438 26.01 20.79 -12.32
N ALA A 439 27.27 21.22 -12.32
CA ALA A 439 27.92 21.76 -13.50
C ALA A 439 28.73 20.64 -14.18
N PRO A 440 28.57 20.41 -15.50
CA PRO A 440 27.67 21.11 -16.42
C PRO A 440 26.19 20.75 -16.21
N LEU A 441 25.28 21.67 -16.53
CA LEU A 441 23.84 21.42 -16.45
C LEU A 441 23.47 20.27 -17.38
N LEU A 442 23.05 19.15 -16.80
CA LEU A 442 22.54 18.00 -17.54
C LEU A 442 21.02 18.07 -17.58
N VAL A 443 20.48 18.31 -18.78
CA VAL A 443 19.05 18.31 -19.04
C VAL A 443 18.69 16.98 -19.69
N ARG A 444 17.82 16.23 -19.03
CA ARG A 444 17.25 14.98 -19.54
C ARG A 444 15.81 15.23 -19.96
N THR A 445 15.39 14.61 -21.04
CA THR A 445 14.02 14.69 -21.54
C THR A 445 13.42 13.30 -21.54
N ASN A 446 12.40 13.12 -20.72
CA ASN A 446 11.61 11.89 -20.69
C ASN A 446 10.33 12.12 -21.50
N GLY A 447 9.96 11.17 -22.38
CA GLY A 447 8.74 11.21 -23.20
C GLY A 447 8.92 11.59 -24.69
N SER A 448 8.74 10.61 -25.59
CA SER A 448 8.75 10.61 -27.07
C SER A 448 10.08 10.79 -27.83
N ALA A 449 10.13 10.18 -29.01
CA ALA A 449 11.27 10.00 -29.92
C ALA A 449 11.68 11.25 -30.73
N GLY A 450 11.40 12.46 -30.23
CA GLY A 450 11.79 13.71 -30.89
C GLY A 450 12.85 14.46 -30.07
N THR A 451 13.91 14.97 -30.70
CA THR A 451 14.88 15.83 -30.03
C THR A 451 14.18 17.14 -29.62
N PRO A 452 13.97 17.41 -28.32
CA PRO A 452 13.27 18.60 -27.90
C PRO A 452 14.11 19.84 -28.21
N ARG A 453 13.44 20.91 -28.65
CA ARG A 453 14.11 22.20 -28.88
C ARG A 453 14.29 22.92 -27.53
N LEU A 454 15.39 22.63 -26.86
CA LEU A 454 15.76 23.28 -25.60
C LEU A 454 16.29 24.70 -25.87
N ARG A 455 15.70 25.71 -25.23
CA ARG A 455 16.22 27.08 -25.21
C ARG A 455 16.52 27.46 -23.77
N ILE A 456 17.80 27.75 -23.49
CA ILE A 456 18.23 28.23 -22.19
C ILE A 456 18.25 29.75 -22.26
N LEU A 457 17.51 30.42 -21.38
CA LEU A 457 17.47 31.88 -21.33
C LEU A 457 18.25 32.41 -20.13
N ARG A 458 19.12 33.39 -20.35
CA ARG A 458 19.75 34.23 -19.32
C ARG A 458 19.28 35.66 -19.54
N ASP A 459 18.64 36.26 -18.53
CA ASP A 459 18.05 37.61 -18.61
C ASP A 459 17.10 37.79 -19.82
N GLY A 460 16.31 36.73 -20.11
CA GLY A 460 15.35 36.71 -21.23
C GLY A 460 15.96 36.52 -22.62
N ARG A 461 17.28 36.37 -22.75
CA ARG A 461 17.97 36.11 -24.02
C ARG A 461 18.45 34.66 -24.10
N GLU A 462 18.30 34.07 -25.27
CA GLU A 462 18.79 32.72 -25.51
C GLU A 462 20.32 32.68 -25.44
N VAL A 463 20.82 31.78 -24.60
CA VAL A 463 22.26 31.54 -24.41
C VAL A 463 22.56 30.09 -24.71
N HIS A 464 23.76 29.83 -25.24
CA HIS A 464 24.22 28.46 -25.41
C HIS A 464 24.43 27.80 -24.04
N ALA A 465 24.16 26.50 -23.91
CA ALA A 465 24.33 25.77 -22.63
C ALA A 465 25.73 25.94 -22.00
N ARG A 466 26.77 26.14 -22.83
CA ARG A 466 28.14 26.46 -22.40
C ARG A 466 28.32 27.89 -21.89
N GLN A 467 27.60 28.87 -22.42
CA GLN A 467 27.67 30.29 -22.01
C GLN A 467 26.84 30.60 -20.76
N ALA A 468 25.89 29.73 -20.42
CA ALA A 468 25.23 29.73 -19.12
C ALA A 468 26.17 29.32 -17.96
N LEU A 469 27.37 28.76 -18.25
CA LEU A 469 28.32 28.22 -17.26
C LEU A 469 29.23 29.27 -16.62
N GLU A 470 29.35 30.47 -17.19
CA GLU A 470 30.16 31.53 -16.58
C GLU A 470 29.33 32.21 -15.48
N GLY A 471 29.52 31.72 -14.26
CA GLY A 471 29.21 32.47 -13.04
C GLY A 471 29.92 33.83 -13.03
N PRO A 472 29.50 34.77 -12.18
CA PRO A 472 30.17 36.08 -12.11
C PRO A 472 31.67 35.88 -11.90
N ASN A 473 32.47 36.44 -12.81
CA ASN A 473 33.92 36.39 -12.79
C ASN A 473 34.42 36.88 -11.39
N PRO A 474 35.18 36.07 -10.62
CA PRO A 474 35.55 36.40 -9.24
C PRO A 474 36.47 37.62 -9.11
N ALA A 475 36.89 38.24 -10.21
CA ALA A 475 37.71 39.45 -10.22
C ALA A 475 36.93 40.78 -10.08
N GLY A 476 35.59 40.77 -10.03
CA GLY A 476 34.78 41.98 -9.89
C GLY A 476 34.22 42.17 -8.48
N ARG A 477 34.66 43.22 -7.78
CA ARG A 477 34.16 43.66 -6.46
C ARG A 477 32.66 43.40 -6.26
N ALA A 478 32.34 42.80 -5.11
CA ALA A 478 31.00 42.63 -4.59
C ALA A 478 30.19 43.94 -4.66
N LYS A 479 29.30 44.03 -5.64
CA LYS A 479 28.05 44.76 -5.52
C LYS A 479 26.95 43.72 -5.42
N THR A 480 26.04 43.93 -4.47
CA THR A 480 24.82 43.17 -4.23
C THR A 480 24.01 43.03 -5.52
N HIS A 481 24.31 42.00 -6.32
CA HIS A 481 23.52 41.61 -7.47
C HIS A 481 22.77 40.32 -7.12
N VAL A 482 21.45 40.40 -7.24
CA VAL A 482 20.54 39.25 -7.30
C VAL A 482 21.12 38.26 -8.33
N PRO A 483 21.28 36.97 -7.99
CA PRO A 483 21.82 36.00 -8.93
C PRO A 483 20.91 35.92 -10.18
N PRO A 484 21.48 35.79 -11.40
CA PRO A 484 20.68 35.70 -12.62
C PRO A 484 19.79 34.46 -12.57
N ARG A 485 18.46 34.65 -12.70
CA ARG A 485 17.49 33.56 -12.82
C ARG A 485 17.64 32.93 -14.20
N LEU A 486 18.06 31.67 -14.25
CA LEU A 486 17.99 30.85 -15.47
C LEU A 486 16.54 30.42 -15.69
N ARG A 487 15.96 30.78 -16.84
CA ARG A 487 14.61 30.35 -17.25
C ARG A 487 14.75 29.38 -18.42
N CYS A 488 14.22 28.16 -18.26
CA CYS A 488 14.05 27.21 -19.35
C CYS A 488 12.61 27.30 -19.84
N ALA A 489 12.41 27.64 -21.11
CA ALA A 489 11.07 27.71 -21.72
C ALA A 489 10.99 26.73 -22.90
N LEU A 490 10.00 25.84 -22.88
CA LEU A 490 9.59 25.08 -24.07
C LEU A 490 8.49 25.84 -24.80
N ARG A 491 8.58 25.89 -26.13
CA ARG A 491 7.40 26.00 -27.00
C ARG A 491 7.16 24.60 -27.57
N CYS A 492 6.00 24.02 -27.28
CA CYS A 492 5.47 22.91 -28.06
C CYS A 492 4.80 23.46 -29.31
#